data_AF-X1M6I4-F1
#
_entry.id   AF-X1M6I4-F1
#
_cell.length_a   1.000
_cell.length_b   1.000
_cell.length_c   1.000
_cell.angle_alpha   90.00
_cell.angle_beta   90.00
_cell.angle_gamma   90.00
#
_symmetry.space_group_name_H-M   'P 1'
#
loop_
_entity.id
_entity.type
_entity.pdbx_description
1 polymer ?
#
loop_
_entity_poly.entity_id
_entity_poly.type
_entity_poly.pdbx_seq_one_letter_code
_entity_poly.pdbx_strand_id
1 'polypeptide(L)'
;MENGLERGIFELLCYMIVSARNLEQETKMYGPFRLVDAASRLIEVLEESGIGDEFLSQVRSMIEANKYKVMTDKEGFVAFLDDLALKMVGRLKEAE
;
A
#
# COMPACT_ATOMS: atom_id res chain seq x y z
N MET A 1 9.18 -25.44 -6.98
CA MET A 1 9.47 -24.05 -6.56
C MET A 1 8.41 -23.70 -5.55
N GLU A 2 8.79 -23.36 -4.32
CA GLU A 2 7.84 -22.76 -3.37
C GLU A 2 7.06 -21.65 -4.10
N ASN A 3 5.74 -21.66 -3.92
CA ASN A 3 4.81 -20.82 -4.66
C ASN A 3 5.23 -19.35 -4.49
N GLY A 4 5.58 -18.66 -5.58
CA GLY A 4 6.07 -17.26 -5.53
C GLY A 4 5.13 -16.34 -4.76
N LEU A 5 3.82 -16.60 -4.84
CA LEU A 5 2.79 -15.95 -4.05
C LEU A 5 2.98 -16.16 -2.54
N GLU A 6 3.19 -17.40 -2.09
CA GLU A 6 3.37 -17.73 -0.67
C GLU A 6 4.58 -16.99 -0.08
N ARG A 7 5.69 -16.99 -0.82
CA ARG A 7 6.88 -16.24 -0.42
C ARG A 7 6.62 -14.74 -0.35
N GLY A 8 6.01 -14.15 -1.38
CA GLY A 8 5.70 -12.72 -1.41
C GLY A 8 4.77 -12.30 -0.26
N ILE A 9 3.76 -13.12 0.05
CA ILE A 9 2.88 -12.91 1.21
C ILE A 9 3.67 -13.01 2.52
N PHE A 10 4.59 -13.98 2.66
CA PHE A 10 5.42 -14.09 3.86
C PHE A 10 6.35 -12.87 4.05
N GLU A 11 6.94 -12.37 2.97
CA GLU A 11 7.76 -11.15 2.99
C GLU A 11 6.93 -9.91 3.39
N LEU A 12 5.69 -9.79 2.89
CA LEU A 12 4.75 -8.75 3.29
C LEU A 12 4.37 -8.86 4.77
N LEU A 13 4.10 -10.06 5.28
CA LEU A 13 3.81 -10.29 6.70
C LEU A 13 4.99 -9.85 7.59
N CYS A 14 6.21 -10.23 7.23
CA CYS A 14 7.42 -9.78 7.90
C CYS A 14 7.51 -8.24 7.90
N TYR A 15 7.28 -7.60 6.76
CA TYR A 15 7.28 -6.14 6.64
C TYR A 15 6.26 -5.49 7.59
N MET A 16 5.02 -5.98 7.60
CA MET A 16 3.95 -5.41 8.42
C MET A 16 4.24 -5.56 9.92
N ILE A 17 4.69 -6.74 10.36
CA ILE A 17 4.98 -7.03 11.77
C ILE A 17 6.17 -6.20 12.27
N VAL A 18 7.26 -6.15 11.51
CA VAL A 18 8.46 -5.36 11.87
C VAL A 18 8.12 -3.87 11.85
N SER A 19 7.36 -3.40 10.86
CA SER A 19 6.88 -2.01 10.80
C SER A 19 6.03 -1.67 12.02
N ALA A 20 5.09 -2.55 12.41
CA ALA A 20 4.25 -2.33 13.59
C ALA A 20 5.07 -2.19 14.88
N ARG A 21 6.15 -2.97 15.05
CA ARG A 21 7.04 -2.80 16.21
C ARG A 21 7.77 -1.46 16.18
N ASN A 22 8.26 -1.06 15.02
CA ASN A 22 9.06 0.16 14.85
C ASN A 22 8.22 1.43 14.98
N LEU A 23 6.94 1.39 14.59
CA LEU A 23 6.03 2.54 14.66
C LEU A 23 5.88 3.15 16.05
N GLU A 24 6.12 2.37 17.11
CA GLU A 24 6.10 2.86 18.49
C GLU A 24 7.18 3.93 18.75
N GLN A 25 8.27 3.91 17.98
CA GLN A 25 9.39 4.85 18.09
C GLN A 25 9.41 5.90 16.97
N GLU A 26 8.51 5.80 15.99
CA GLU A 26 8.44 6.69 14.83
C GLU A 26 7.39 7.81 15.02
N THR A 27 7.39 8.81 14.14
CA THR A 27 6.33 9.83 14.15
C THR A 27 4.98 9.20 13.78
N LYS A 28 3.87 9.72 14.34
CA LYS A 28 2.52 9.17 14.09
C LYS A 28 2.16 9.03 12.61
N MET A 29 2.69 9.90 11.76
CA MET A 29 2.42 9.89 10.31
C MET A 29 3.06 8.71 9.59
N TYR A 30 4.04 8.03 10.18
CA TYR A 30 4.62 6.83 9.60
C TYR A 30 3.62 5.68 9.61
N GLY A 31 2.64 5.64 10.51
CA GLY A 31 1.60 4.60 10.53
C GLY A 31 0.84 4.54 9.20
N PRO A 32 0.18 5.63 8.79
CA PRO A 32 -0.47 5.72 7.49
C PRO A 32 0.48 5.43 6.31
N PHE A 33 1.73 5.90 6.37
CA PHE A 33 2.74 5.59 5.35
C PHE A 33 3.03 4.09 5.23
N ARG A 34 3.22 3.38 6.34
CA ARG A 34 3.46 1.92 6.35
C ARG A 34 2.25 1.16 5.82
N LEU A 35 1.03 1.63 6.09
CA LEU A 35 -0.19 1.00 5.56
C LEU A 35 -0.29 1.11 4.04
N VAL A 36 -0.03 2.28 3.45
CA VAL A 36 -0.06 2.41 1.99
C VAL A 36 1.12 1.71 1.32
N ASP A 37 2.30 1.69 1.94
CA ASP A 37 3.44 0.92 1.41
C ASP A 37 3.17 -0.60 1.47
N ALA A 38 2.54 -1.08 2.53
CA ALA A 38 2.08 -2.48 2.62
C ALA A 38 1.04 -2.80 1.53
N ALA A 39 0.09 -1.89 1.26
CA ALA A 39 -0.88 -2.06 0.17
C ALA A 39 -0.19 -2.10 -1.21
N SER A 40 0.79 -1.23 -1.46
CA SER A 40 1.57 -1.24 -2.71
C SER A 40 2.31 -2.57 -2.91
N ARG A 41 2.97 -3.07 -1.86
CA ARG A 41 3.65 -4.38 -1.86
C ARG A 41 2.70 -5.55 -2.06
N LEU A 42 1.50 -5.50 -1.47
CA LEU A 42 0.48 -6.52 -1.70
C LEU A 42 0.06 -6.54 -3.18
N ILE A 43 -0.18 -5.36 -3.77
CA ILE A 43 -0.54 -5.27 -5.18
C ILE A 43 0.57 -5.85 -6.05
N GLU A 44 1.83 -5.52 -5.78
CA GLU A 44 2.98 -6.11 -6.49
C GLU A 44 2.98 -7.64 -6.44
N VAL A 45 2.80 -8.23 -5.25
CA VAL A 45 2.75 -9.69 -5.08
C VAL A 45 1.59 -10.32 -5.87
N LEU A 46 0.42 -9.65 -5.90
CA LEU A 46 -0.74 -10.10 -6.67
C LEU A 46 -0.49 -9.99 -8.19
N GLU A 47 0.11 -8.91 -8.65
CA GLU A 47 0.49 -8.69 -10.05
C GLU A 47 1.47 -9.76 -10.54
N GLU A 48 2.54 -10.01 -9.78
CA GLU A 48 3.54 -11.05 -10.09
C GLU A 48 2.94 -12.46 -10.11
N SER A 49 1.85 -12.67 -9.38
CA SER A 49 1.10 -13.94 -9.34
C SER A 49 -0.01 -14.04 -10.38
N GLY A 50 -0.16 -13.04 -11.27
CA GLY A 50 -1.18 -13.02 -12.32
C GLY A 50 -2.60 -12.73 -11.84
N ILE A 51 -2.76 -12.16 -10.64
CA ILE A 51 -4.05 -11.80 -10.01
C ILE A 51 -4.35 -10.29 -10.15
N GLY A 52 -3.43 -9.51 -10.71
CA GLY A 52 -3.59 -8.06 -10.93
C GLY A 52 -4.56 -7.67 -12.05
N ASP A 53 -5.16 -6.49 -11.93
CA ASP A 53 -5.92 -5.82 -13.00
C ASP A 53 -5.41 -4.37 -13.19
N GLU A 54 -5.89 -3.70 -14.24
CA GLU A 54 -5.47 -2.32 -14.55
C GLU A 54 -5.75 -1.36 -13.38
N PHE A 55 -6.84 -1.57 -12.65
CA PHE A 55 -7.19 -0.77 -11.50
C PHE A 55 -6.14 -0.88 -10.39
N LEU A 56 -5.71 -2.10 -10.05
CA LEU A 56 -4.67 -2.33 -9.06
C LEU A 56 -3.33 -1.69 -9.49
N SER A 57 -2.95 -1.79 -10.76
CA SER A 57 -1.75 -1.13 -11.28
C SER A 57 -1.82 0.40 -11.17
N GLN A 58 -2.98 1.00 -11.42
CA GLN A 58 -3.20 2.43 -11.21
C GLN A 58 -3.10 2.82 -9.73
N VAL A 59 -3.69 2.02 -8.83
CA VAL A 59 -3.63 2.25 -7.38
C VAL A 59 -2.19 2.19 -6.88
N ARG A 60 -1.43 1.16 -7.27
CA ARG A 60 -0.01 1.03 -6.94
C ARG A 60 0.80 2.23 -7.43
N SER A 61 0.60 2.64 -8.70
CA SER A 61 1.28 3.81 -9.28
C SER A 61 0.99 5.09 -8.50
N MET A 62 -0.26 5.29 -8.08
CA MET A 62 -0.66 6.43 -7.26
C MET A 62 0.04 6.42 -5.90
N ILE A 63 0.16 5.26 -5.25
CA ILE A 63 0.86 5.11 -3.97
C ILE A 63 2.35 5.43 -4.14
N GLU A 64 3.03 4.80 -5.10
CA GLU A 64 4.47 4.99 -5.31
C GLU A 64 4.84 6.46 -5.60
N ALA A 65 4.00 7.16 -6.36
CA ALA A 65 4.21 8.57 -6.69
C ALA A 65 4.06 9.52 -5.49
N ASN A 66 3.32 9.13 -4.44
CA ASN A 66 2.90 10.04 -3.36
C ASN A 66 3.35 9.63 -1.95
N LYS A 67 3.71 8.37 -1.70
CA LYS A 67 3.98 7.86 -0.35
C LYS A 67 5.07 8.62 0.39
N TYR A 68 6.08 9.13 -0.32
CA TYR A 68 7.19 9.88 0.29
C TYR A 68 6.85 11.34 0.65
N LYS A 69 5.67 11.85 0.26
CA LYS A 69 5.18 13.17 0.73
C LYS A 69 5.11 13.24 2.25
N VAL A 70 4.94 12.11 2.95
CA VAL A 70 5.01 12.06 4.42
C VAL A 70 6.26 12.73 5.01
N MET A 71 7.36 12.80 4.24
CA MET A 71 8.63 13.39 4.66
C MET A 71 8.77 14.87 4.26
N THR A 72 8.06 15.34 3.24
CA THR A 72 8.32 16.64 2.59
C THR A 72 7.10 17.57 2.53
N ASP A 73 5.90 17.03 2.55
CA ASP A 73 4.63 17.72 2.35
C ASP A 73 3.51 16.93 3.07
N LYS A 74 3.30 17.26 4.35
CA LYS A 74 2.36 16.52 5.20
C LYS A 74 0.91 16.70 4.73
N GLU A 75 0.53 17.92 4.37
CA GLU A 75 -0.79 18.25 3.86
C GLU A 75 -1.06 17.52 2.54
N GLY A 76 -0.10 17.53 1.63
CA GLY A 76 -0.20 16.79 0.37
C GLY A 76 -0.21 15.26 0.56
N PHE A 77 0.42 14.73 1.60
CA PHE A 77 0.32 13.33 1.97
C PHE A 77 -1.09 12.98 2.47
N VAL A 78 -1.70 13.81 3.31
CA VAL A 78 -3.09 13.58 3.79
C VAL A 78 -4.08 13.65 2.63
N ALA A 79 -3.97 14.67 1.77
CA ALA A 79 -4.83 14.77 0.58
C ALA A 79 -4.71 13.54 -0.34
N PHE A 80 -3.49 13.03 -0.52
CA PHE A 80 -3.27 11.78 -1.24
C PHE A 80 -4.00 10.59 -0.60
N LEU A 81 -3.99 10.46 0.73
CA LEU A 81 -4.71 9.38 1.42
C LEU A 81 -6.22 9.48 1.22
N ASP A 82 -6.77 10.70 1.24
CA ASP A 82 -8.19 10.94 0.99
C ASP A 82 -8.57 10.53 -0.44
N ASP A 83 -7.80 10.96 -1.44
CA ASP A 83 -8.01 10.60 -2.84
C ASP A 83 -7.92 9.09 -3.07
N LEU A 84 -6.93 8.44 -2.43
CA LEU A 84 -6.74 6.99 -2.52
C LEU A 84 -7.94 6.24 -1.93
N ALA A 85 -8.44 6.66 -0.76
CA ALA A 85 -9.61 6.06 -0.13
C ALA A 85 -10.86 6.20 -1.01
N LEU A 86 -11.08 7.39 -1.59
CA LEU A 86 -12.19 7.63 -2.52
C LEU A 86 -12.11 6.74 -3.77
N LYS A 87 -10.93 6.57 -4.36
CA LYS A 87 -10.72 5.69 -5.52
C LYS A 87 -11.07 4.23 -5.18
N MET A 88 -10.65 3.73 -4.02
CA MET A 88 -10.95 2.36 -3.58
C MET A 88 -12.45 2.15 -3.33
N VAL A 89 -13.11 3.08 -2.65
CA VAL A 89 -14.56 3.02 -2.41
C VAL A 89 -15.35 3.12 -3.72
N GLY A 90 -14.89 3.93 -4.67
CA GLY A 90 -15.49 4.02 -6.01
C GLY A 90 -15.49 2.68 -6.73
N ARG A 91 -14.33 2.00 -6.79
CA ARG A 91 -14.22 0.68 -7.43
C ARG A 91 -15.07 -0.40 -6.74
N LEU A 92 -15.21 -0.33 -5.42
CA LEU A 92 -16.04 -1.27 -4.66
C LEU A 92 -17.51 -1.15 -5.07
N LYS A 93 -18.04 0.07 -5.24
CA LYS A 93 -19.41 0.31 -5.69
C LYS A 93 -19.68 -0.15 -7.12
N GLU A 94 -18.68 -0.11 -7.99
CA GLU A 94 -18.78 -0.62 -9.37
C GLU A 94 -18.73 -2.16 -9.43
N ALA A 95 -18.30 -2.82 -8.35
CA ALA A 95 -18.21 -4.27 -8.25
C ALA A 95 -19.47 -4.93 -7.66
N GLU A 96 -20.39 -4.14 -7.09
CA GLU A 96 -21.72 -4.54 -6.60
C GLU A 96 -22.75 -4.62 -7.73
#